data_AF-A0A2M7ILL5-F1
#
_entry.id   AF-A0A2M7ILL5-F1
#
_cell.length_a   1.000
_cell.length_b   1.000
_cell.length_c   1.000
_cell.angle_alpha   90.00
_cell.angle_beta   90.00
_cell.angle_gamma   90.00
#
_symmetry.space_group_name_H-M   'P 1'
#
loop_
_entity.id
_entity.type
_entity.pdbx_description
1 polymer ?
#
loop_
_entity_poly.entity_id
_entity_poly.type
_entity_poly.pdbx_seq_one_letter_code
_entity_poly.pdbx_strand_id
1 'polypeptide(L)'
;AEHIQEAKELGDLSENAEYSAAKDEQAFLEMKIAELDSAIKNAVVIEENGNSGNGIVGVGSTVKFKDEADNKKECTIVGCHESDPLNNKISNESPIGRAFLGHKKGDTVEFQAPKGLVRYKILDIK
;
A
#
# COMPACT_ATOMS: atom_id res chain seq x y z
N ALA A 1 -61.45 -6.72 -1.40
CA ALA A 1 -60.49 -7.62 -0.73
C ALA A 1 -59.14 -7.57 -1.43
N GLU A 2 -58.67 -6.36 -1.80
CA GLU A 2 -57.49 -6.19 -2.66
C GLU A 2 -56.27 -5.68 -1.88
N HIS A 3 -56.47 -4.96 -0.76
CA HIS A 3 -55.37 -4.47 0.08
C HIS A 3 -54.57 -5.54 0.83
N ILE A 4 -55.07 -6.78 0.93
CA ILE A 4 -54.37 -7.87 1.64
C ILE A 4 -53.39 -8.60 0.72
N GLN A 5 -53.63 -8.59 -0.60
CA GLN A 5 -52.79 -9.28 -1.56
C GLN A 5 -51.51 -8.50 -1.86
N GLU A 6 -51.62 -7.18 -2.02
CA GLU A 6 -50.50 -6.26 -2.27
C GLU A 6 -49.49 -6.21 -1.11
N ALA A 7 -49.97 -6.25 0.14
CA ALA A 7 -49.13 -6.30 1.33
C ALA A 7 -48.35 -7.63 1.46
N LYS A 8 -48.89 -8.72 0.91
CA LYS A 8 -48.23 -10.04 0.90
C LYS A 8 -47.12 -10.11 -0.14
N GLU A 9 -47.32 -9.48 -1.30
CA GLU A 9 -46.34 -9.40 -2.38
C GLU A 9 -45.18 -8.44 -2.05
N LEU A 10 -45.45 -7.32 -1.36
CA LEU A 10 -44.43 -6.43 -0.81
C LEU A 10 -43.62 -7.09 0.33
N GLY A 11 -44.26 -7.92 1.17
CA GLY A 11 -43.58 -8.70 2.22
C GLY A 11 -42.65 -9.78 1.66
N ASP A 12 -43.11 -10.50 0.62
CA ASP A 12 -42.31 -11.54 -0.06
C ASP A 12 -41.09 -10.95 -0.78
N LEU A 13 -41.23 -9.77 -1.39
CA LEU A 13 -40.12 -9.04 -2.02
C LEU A 13 -39.18 -8.36 -1.01
N SER A 14 -39.69 -7.78 0.07
CA SER A 14 -38.85 -7.10 1.09
C SER A 14 -38.03 -8.10 1.90
N GLU A 15 -38.62 -9.23 2.31
CA GLU A 15 -37.88 -10.29 3.01
C GLU A 15 -36.81 -10.93 2.09
N ASN A 16 -37.11 -11.09 0.79
CA ASN A 16 -36.12 -11.60 -0.17
C ASN A 16 -35.03 -10.56 -0.46
N ALA A 17 -35.37 -9.28 -0.53
CA ALA A 17 -34.41 -8.19 -0.72
C ALA A 17 -33.48 -8.02 0.49
N GLU A 18 -34.02 -8.05 1.72
CA GLU A 18 -33.23 -7.99 2.95
C GLU A 18 -32.37 -9.25 3.14
N TYR A 19 -32.91 -10.43 2.83
CA TYR A 19 -32.15 -11.68 2.86
C TYR A 19 -31.03 -11.69 1.82
N SER A 20 -31.32 -11.25 0.59
CA SER A 20 -30.32 -11.18 -0.48
C SER A 20 -29.26 -10.12 -0.18
N ALA A 21 -29.64 -8.96 0.36
CA ALA A 21 -28.71 -7.92 0.80
C ALA A 21 -27.80 -8.40 1.93
N ALA A 22 -28.36 -9.10 2.93
CA ALA A 22 -27.56 -9.70 4.01
C ALA A 22 -26.60 -10.77 3.48
N LYS A 23 -27.01 -11.55 2.46
CA LYS A 23 -26.12 -12.51 1.78
C LYS A 23 -25.00 -11.85 0.99
N ASP A 24 -25.30 -10.76 0.29
CA ASP A 24 -24.30 -9.98 -0.47
C ASP A 24 -23.29 -9.33 0.48
N GLU A 25 -23.77 -8.77 1.59
CA GLU A 25 -22.91 -8.19 2.63
C GLU A 25 -22.04 -9.26 3.31
N GLN A 26 -22.60 -10.44 3.57
CA GLN A 26 -21.83 -11.59 4.05
C GLN A 26 -20.76 -12.00 3.02
N ALA A 27 -21.10 -12.12 1.74
CA ALA A 27 -20.16 -12.49 0.69
C ALA A 27 -19.02 -11.47 0.56
N PHE A 28 -19.34 -10.18 0.67
CA PHE A 28 -18.35 -9.11 0.68
C PHE A 28 -17.41 -9.20 1.89
N LEU A 29 -17.95 -9.48 3.08
CA LEU A 29 -17.16 -9.70 4.29
C LEU A 29 -16.26 -10.93 4.15
N GLU A 30 -16.78 -12.05 3.65
CA GLU A 30 -15.99 -13.28 3.42
C GLU A 30 -14.87 -13.03 2.40
N MET A 31 -15.14 -12.27 1.33
CA MET A 31 -14.11 -11.87 0.36
C MET A 31 -13.02 -11.04 1.03
N LYS A 32 -13.40 -10.09 1.88
CA LYS A 32 -12.45 -9.23 2.61
C LYS A 32 -11.62 -10.00 3.64
N ILE A 33 -12.23 -10.98 4.32
CA ILE A 33 -11.53 -11.91 5.21
C ILE A 33 -10.51 -12.72 4.42
N ALA A 34 -10.89 -13.27 3.26
CA ALA A 34 -9.99 -14.05 2.42
C ALA A 34 -8.82 -13.21 1.88
N GLU A 35 -9.06 -11.95 1.51
CA GLU A 35 -8.02 -11.01 1.09
C GLU A 35 -7.02 -10.73 2.22
N LEU A 36 -7.51 -10.41 3.42
CA LEU A 36 -6.68 -10.17 4.59
C LEU A 36 -5.90 -11.43 5.02
N ASP A 37 -6.53 -12.60 5.02
CA ASP A 37 -5.89 -13.87 5.35
C ASP A 37 -4.78 -14.21 4.35
N SER A 38 -5.02 -13.97 3.06
CA SER A 38 -4.00 -14.12 2.02
C SER A 38 -2.86 -13.11 2.20
N ALA A 39 -3.16 -11.85 2.52
CA ALA A 39 -2.14 -10.84 2.80
C ALA A 39 -1.26 -11.23 3.99
N ILE A 40 -1.86 -11.73 5.09
CA ILE A 40 -1.14 -12.19 6.28
C ILE A 40 -0.29 -13.44 5.95
N LYS A 41 -0.84 -14.43 5.25
CA LYS A 41 -0.13 -15.67 4.88
C LYS A 41 1.10 -15.42 4.01
N ASN A 42 1.03 -14.41 3.14
CA ASN A 42 2.12 -14.05 2.24
C ASN A 42 2.99 -12.91 2.78
N ALA A 43 2.69 -12.36 3.96
CA ALA A 43 3.49 -11.31 4.57
C ALA A 43 4.85 -11.88 4.99
N VAL A 44 5.91 -11.36 4.39
CA VAL A 44 7.28 -11.62 4.83
C VAL A 44 7.64 -10.58 5.88
N VAL A 45 7.84 -11.02 7.12
CA VAL A 45 8.29 -10.14 8.22
C VAL A 45 9.75 -9.76 7.95
N ILE A 46 10.00 -8.47 7.77
CA ILE A 46 11.34 -7.93 7.64
C ILE A 46 11.74 -7.42 9.03
N GLU A 47 12.73 -8.05 9.64
CA GLU A 47 13.24 -7.63 10.94
C GLU A 47 13.96 -6.28 10.81
N GLU A 48 13.53 -5.26 11.57
CA GLU A 48 14.17 -3.94 11.63
C GLU A 48 15.60 -3.97 12.21
N ASN A 49 16.04 -5.13 12.71
CA ASN A 49 17.29 -5.31 13.44
C ASN A 49 18.27 -6.18 12.66
N GLY A 50 18.87 -5.68 11.58
CA GLY A 50 20.03 -6.41 11.04
C GLY A 50 20.66 -5.93 9.74
N ASN A 51 19.95 -5.20 8.87
CA ASN A 51 20.51 -4.89 7.55
C ASN A 51 21.05 -3.47 7.37
N SER A 52 21.06 -2.65 8.41
CA SER A 52 21.85 -1.40 8.45
C SER A 52 23.37 -1.67 8.36
N GLY A 53 23.81 -2.94 8.41
CA GLY A 53 25.21 -3.36 8.35
C GLY A 53 25.92 -3.11 7.02
N ASN A 54 25.21 -3.05 5.88
CA ASN A 54 25.85 -2.87 4.56
C ASN A 54 25.61 -1.49 3.93
N GLY A 55 24.82 -0.62 4.58
CA GLY A 55 24.50 0.71 4.03
C GLY A 55 23.78 0.65 2.68
N ILE A 56 22.98 -0.41 2.46
CA ILE A 56 22.17 -0.65 1.26
C ILE A 56 20.70 -0.39 1.62
N VAL A 57 19.96 0.31 0.76
CA VAL A 57 18.53 0.56 0.95
C VAL A 57 17.74 -0.74 0.75
N GLY A 58 17.03 -1.15 1.79
CA GLY A 58 16.05 -2.23 1.77
C GLY A 58 14.63 -1.75 2.06
N VAL A 59 13.67 -2.69 2.02
CA VAL A 59 12.32 -2.46 2.53
C VAL A 59 12.41 -2.34 4.07
N GLY A 60 11.80 -1.30 4.62
CA GLY A 60 11.93 -0.87 6.03
C GLY A 60 12.98 0.23 6.25
N SER A 61 13.89 0.49 5.30
CA SER A 61 14.93 1.50 5.48
C SER A 61 14.41 2.93 5.30
N THR A 62 14.89 3.85 6.14
CA THR A 62 14.63 5.29 5.99
C THR A 62 15.78 5.93 5.21
N VAL A 63 15.47 6.49 4.03
CA VAL A 63 16.44 7.09 3.11
C VAL A 63 16.31 8.60 3.14
N LYS A 64 17.41 9.29 3.45
CA LYS A 64 17.54 10.74 3.23
C LYS A 64 18.19 10.98 1.88
N PHE A 65 17.55 11.79 1.05
CA PHE A 65 18.03 12.13 -0.28
C PHE A 65 17.91 13.62 -0.56
N LYS A 66 18.64 14.09 -1.56
CA LYS A 66 18.51 15.45 -2.07
C LYS A 66 18.23 15.50 -3.56
N ASP A 67 17.44 16.49 -3.95
CA ASP A 67 17.21 16.88 -5.34
C ASP A 67 18.37 17.72 -5.90
N GLU A 68 18.37 17.95 -7.22
CA GLU A 68 19.33 18.82 -7.92
C GLU A 68 19.30 20.26 -7.38
N ALA A 69 18.15 20.71 -6.88
CA ALA A 69 17.98 21.99 -6.18
C ALA A 69 18.44 21.99 -4.70
N ASP A 70 19.22 20.99 -4.26
CA ASP A 70 19.71 20.76 -2.89
C ASP A 70 18.62 20.66 -1.79
N ASN A 71 17.37 20.44 -2.21
CA ASN A 71 16.27 20.20 -1.29
C ASN A 71 16.39 18.82 -0.66
N LYS A 72 16.58 18.77 0.66
CA LYS A 72 16.71 17.53 1.44
C LYS A 72 15.33 16.98 1.78
N LYS A 73 15.10 15.71 1.47
CA LYS A 73 13.88 14.97 1.80
C LYS A 73 14.24 13.65 2.46
N GLU A 74 13.29 13.11 3.21
CA GLU A 74 13.40 11.81 3.87
C GLU A 74 12.18 10.98 3.48
N CYS A 75 12.38 9.70 3.19
CA CYS A 75 11.29 8.76 2.98
C CYS A 75 11.63 7.39 3.59
N THR A 76 10.60 6.64 3.95
CA THR A 76 10.75 5.23 4.35
C THR A 76 10.27 4.34 3.21
N ILE A 77 11.10 3.40 2.78
CA ILE A 77 10.70 2.42 1.77
C ILE A 77 9.91 1.32 2.46
N VAL A 78 8.68 1.07 2.04
CA VAL A 78 7.79 0.06 2.65
C VAL A 78 7.16 -0.82 1.57
N GLY A 79 6.46 -1.88 1.97
CA GLY A 79 5.68 -2.69 1.03
C GLY A 79 4.53 -1.90 0.39
N CYS A 80 4.02 -2.37 -0.75
CA CYS A 80 2.90 -1.73 -1.44
C CYS A 80 1.62 -1.60 -0.59
N HIS A 81 1.40 -2.54 0.32
CA HIS A 81 0.25 -2.54 1.22
C HIS A 81 0.37 -1.52 2.37
N GLU A 82 1.58 -1.04 2.67
CA GLU A 82 1.88 -0.14 3.79
C GLU A 82 2.26 1.28 3.35
N SER A 83 2.23 1.54 2.04
CA SER A 83 2.63 2.82 1.47
C SER A 83 1.65 3.92 1.81
N ASP A 84 2.19 4.99 2.39
CA ASP A 84 1.44 6.17 2.77
C ASP A 84 2.25 7.43 2.42
N PRO A 85 1.98 8.06 1.26
CA PRO A 85 2.76 9.23 0.81
C PRO A 85 2.58 10.45 1.72
N LEU A 86 1.54 10.52 2.54
CA LEU A 86 1.34 11.60 3.51
C LEU A 86 2.35 11.50 4.66
N ASN A 87 2.69 10.27 5.07
CA ASN A 87 3.67 9.98 6.11
C ASN A 87 5.08 9.72 5.55
N ASN A 88 5.35 10.12 4.30
CA ASN A 88 6.63 9.87 3.61
C ASN A 88 7.00 8.38 3.49
N LYS A 89 6.00 7.48 3.53
CA LYS A 89 6.16 6.06 3.26
C LYS A 89 5.92 5.80 1.78
N ILE A 90 6.90 5.22 1.12
CA ILE A 90 6.88 4.97 -0.33
C ILE A 90 6.92 3.46 -0.58
N SER A 91 6.00 2.96 -1.42
CA SER A 91 6.07 1.58 -1.89
C SER A 91 7.40 1.26 -2.58
N ASN A 92 7.96 0.11 -2.26
CA ASN A 92 9.04 -0.55 -2.99
C ASN A 92 8.73 -0.74 -4.49
N GLU A 93 7.45 -0.85 -4.88
CA GLU A 93 7.00 -0.96 -6.28
C GLU A 93 6.96 0.39 -7.04
N SER A 94 7.03 1.52 -6.33
CA SER A 94 7.04 2.84 -6.96
C SER A 94 8.36 3.07 -7.73
N PRO A 95 8.37 3.90 -8.79
CA PRO A 95 9.58 4.16 -9.58
C PRO A 95 10.74 4.69 -8.73
N ILE A 96 10.43 5.51 -7.72
CA ILE A 96 11.42 6.01 -6.76
C ILE A 96 11.88 4.93 -5.76
N GLY A 97 10.98 4.06 -5.29
CA GLY A 97 11.31 2.96 -4.38
C GLY A 97 12.20 1.91 -5.05
N ARG A 98 11.87 1.54 -6.30
CA ARG A 98 12.69 0.68 -7.16
C ARG A 98 14.06 1.28 -7.46
N ALA A 99 14.12 2.59 -7.67
CA ALA A 99 15.38 3.29 -7.91
C ALA A 99 16.26 3.36 -6.66
N PHE A 100 15.69 3.43 -5.46
CA PHE A 100 16.47 3.44 -4.23
C PHE A 100 16.89 2.03 -3.78
N LEU A 101 16.05 1.01 -4.00
CA LEU A 101 16.34 -0.39 -3.65
C LEU A 101 17.71 -0.85 -4.17
N GLY A 102 18.55 -1.37 -3.28
CA GLY A 102 19.87 -1.88 -3.65
C GLY A 102 20.98 -0.84 -3.81
N HIS A 103 20.65 0.46 -3.77
CA HIS A 103 21.65 1.53 -3.76
C HIS A 103 22.17 1.82 -2.35
N LYS A 104 23.31 2.51 -2.28
CA LYS A 104 24.04 2.80 -1.04
C LYS A 104 24.18 4.28 -0.76
N LYS A 105 24.60 4.63 0.47
CA LYS A 105 24.87 6.01 0.86
C LYS A 105 25.89 6.66 -0.09
N GLY A 106 25.55 7.84 -0.61
CA GLY A 106 26.39 8.62 -1.54
C GLY A 106 26.11 8.37 -3.02
N ASP A 107 25.31 7.35 -3.34
CA ASP A 107 24.94 7.02 -4.71
C ASP A 107 23.90 8.01 -5.27
N THR A 108 23.92 8.22 -6.59
CA THR A 108 22.97 9.09 -7.29
C THR A 108 22.07 8.21 -8.14
N VAL A 109 20.78 8.20 -7.82
CA VAL A 109 19.77 7.45 -8.55
C VAL A 109 19.05 8.36 -9.53
N GLU A 110 18.77 7.84 -10.71
CA GLU A 110 18.10 8.56 -11.77
C GLU A 110 16.90 7.72 -12.22
N PHE A 111 15.69 8.29 -12.16
CA PHE A 111 14.47 7.58 -12.52
C PHE A 111 13.50 8.49 -13.27
N GLN A 112 12.63 7.85 -14.06
CA GLN A 112 11.60 8.54 -14.81
C GLN A 112 10.37 8.73 -13.93
N ALA A 113 10.16 9.98 -13.50
CA ALA A 113 8.93 10.40 -12.86
C ALA A 113 7.91 10.85 -13.92
N PRO A 114 6.59 10.87 -13.61
CA PRO A 114 5.58 11.41 -14.51
C PRO A 114 5.82 12.89 -14.88
N LYS A 115 6.61 13.63 -14.10
CA LYS A 115 7.01 15.02 -14.37
C LYS A 115 8.32 15.15 -15.17
N GLY A 116 8.94 14.05 -15.56
CA GLY A 116 10.21 14.04 -16.28
C GLY A 116 11.29 13.21 -15.57
N LEU A 117 12.51 13.33 -16.07
CA LEU A 117 13.67 12.62 -15.56
C LEU A 117 14.17 13.32 -14.28
N VAL A 118 14.21 12.59 -13.16
CA VAL A 118 14.56 13.14 -11.85
C VAL A 118 15.80 12.43 -11.30
N ARG A 119 16.73 13.23 -10.75
CA ARG A 119 17.95 12.75 -10.11
C ARG A 119 17.91 13.01 -8.62
N TYR A 120 18.13 11.97 -7.83
CA TYR A 120 18.27 12.08 -6.39
C TYR A 120 19.61 11.54 -5.93
N LYS A 121 20.26 12.25 -5.01
CA LYS A 121 21.46 11.77 -4.34
C LYS A 121 21.14 11.28 -2.94
N ILE A 122 21.50 10.04 -2.64
CA ILE A 122 21.32 9.44 -1.31
C ILE A 122 22.36 10.03 -0.36
N LEU A 123 21.89 10.71 0.68
CA LEU A 123 22.73 11.34 1.71
C LEU A 123 22.96 10.41 2.90
N ASP A 124 21.94 9.68 3.31
CA ASP A 124 21.97 8.84 4.50
C ASP A 124 20.91 7.75 4.42
N ILE A 125 21.19 6.61 5.04
CA ILE A 125 20.28 5.46 5.14
C ILE A 125 20.27 5.05 6.61
N LYS A 126 19.07 4.94 7.17
CA LYS A 126 18.84 4.46 8.53
C LYS A 126 18.12 3.12 8.49
#